data_AF-A0A8J3JL47-F1
#
_entry.id   AF-A0A8J3JL47-F1
#
_cell.length_a   1.000
_cell.length_b   1.000
_cell.length_c   1.000
_cell.angle_alpha   90.00
_cell.angle_beta   90.00
_cell.angle_gamma   90.00
#
_symmetry.space_group_name_H-M   'P 1'
#
loop_
_entity.id
_entity.type
_entity.pdbx_description
1 polymer ?
#
loop_
_entity_poly.entity_id
_entity_poly.type
_entity_poly.pdbx_seq_one_letter_code
_entity_poly.pdbx_strand_id
1 'polypeptide(L)'
;MAAVYAEGWQKAVVSPMTRADAAARDACGAPYAVLLAADGRVRAVLQVSWRDRYCEVIRLDARGRTVATHEFRGSGDGELFLFESRTWDGPDDAGEYEFPHVAARHHTRYRLDGRRVDIDEPLGDRGRRTQTQRWEEPPRLPVPAFGNWHELLNLAGAGGVEVADAVDLVLPVVAAVVPPWRPPSPLPPGDPAALFVSGTEYLAAGHGLRIEVHEAGCLRLPSGRVVAADPSSLDIDAKPYTVTVPPGVYPVTVSLARFVADPQHTRVAAVRLAVAERPATTWELGLRDGQDPLDLGYREYFGFGVDAGMACFIDAESCARSEDVWRGLGGLVTPRFTGVEDETMVAWSSGWGHGAYPVWIGRDDDGGVVCFVADMLLFGEDEDDD
;
A
#
# COMPACT_ATOMS: atom_id res chain seq x y z
N MET A 1 8.80 -16.66 29.41
CA MET A 1 9.22 -15.29 29.06
C MET A 1 8.37 -14.31 29.84
N ALA A 2 8.98 -13.19 30.25
CA ALA A 2 8.29 -12.09 30.92
C ALA A 2 7.77 -11.09 29.87
N ALA A 3 6.49 -10.73 29.94
CA ALA A 3 5.84 -9.79 29.03
C ALA A 3 5.90 -8.36 29.59
N VAL A 4 6.32 -7.42 28.73
CA VAL A 4 6.27 -5.97 28.97
C VAL A 4 5.43 -5.34 27.87
N TYR A 5 4.59 -4.38 28.23
CA TYR A 5 3.70 -3.70 27.28
C TYR A 5 4.21 -2.29 26.99
N ALA A 6 4.11 -1.88 25.73
CA ALA A 6 4.65 -0.60 25.28
C ALA A 6 3.98 -0.13 23.98
N GLU A 7 4.30 1.08 23.51
CA GLU A 7 3.91 1.51 22.16
C GLU A 7 4.75 0.82 21.09
N GLY A 8 5.98 0.42 21.40
CA GLY A 8 6.83 -0.34 20.50
C GLY A 8 8.21 -0.67 21.05
N TRP A 9 9.10 -1.03 20.14
CA TRP A 9 10.48 -1.44 20.42
C TRP A 9 11.45 -0.85 19.40
N GLN A 10 12.48 -0.14 19.87
CA GLN A 10 13.56 0.42 19.05
C GLN A 10 14.91 0.22 19.76
N LYS A 11 15.27 -1.04 20.03
CA LYS A 11 16.39 -1.42 20.94
C LYS A 11 16.23 -0.91 22.39
N ALA A 12 15.12 -0.26 22.67
CA ALA A 12 14.61 0.20 23.95
C ALA A 12 13.08 0.13 23.92
N VAL A 13 12.46 0.02 25.09
CA VAL A 13 11.00 0.04 25.25
C VAL A 13 10.51 1.44 24.94
N VAL A 14 9.68 1.59 23.90
CA VAL A 14 9.13 2.88 23.48
C VAL A 14 7.82 3.13 24.21
N SER A 15 7.76 4.16 25.04
CA SER A 15 6.56 4.56 25.80
C SER A 15 5.90 3.37 26.54
N PRO A 16 6.50 2.86 27.63
CA PRO A 16 5.97 1.72 28.37
C PRO A 16 4.55 1.98 28.88
N MET A 17 3.73 0.93 28.93
CA MET A 17 2.35 1.01 29.41
C MET A 17 2.07 -0.06 30.46
N THR A 18 1.06 0.18 31.29
CA THR A 18 0.61 -0.85 32.24
C THR A 18 -0.12 -1.97 31.51
N ARG A 19 -0.21 -3.15 32.12
CA ARG A 19 -1.04 -4.25 31.60
C ARG A 19 -2.50 -3.82 31.39
N ALA A 20 -3.03 -2.98 32.29
CA ALA A 20 -4.40 -2.49 32.21
C ALA A 20 -4.61 -1.59 30.99
N ASP A 21 -3.66 -0.68 30.72
CA ASP A 21 -3.70 0.18 29.54
C ASP A 21 -3.58 -0.63 28.24
N ALA A 22 -2.67 -1.61 28.22
CA ALA A 22 -2.50 -2.52 27.08
C ALA A 22 -3.77 -3.34 26.81
N ALA A 23 -4.40 -3.88 27.86
CA ALA A 23 -5.67 -4.60 27.74
C ALA A 23 -6.82 -3.70 27.24
N ALA A 24 -6.83 -2.42 27.63
CA ALA A 24 -7.80 -1.45 27.13
C ALA A 24 -7.57 -1.12 25.64
N ARG A 25 -6.31 -1.00 25.20
CA ARG A 25 -5.97 -0.84 23.78
C ARG A 25 -6.35 -2.07 22.96
N ASP A 26 -6.04 -3.25 23.46
CA ASP A 26 -6.43 -4.53 22.84
C ASP A 26 -7.95 -4.60 22.64
N ALA A 27 -8.75 -4.31 23.68
CA ALA A 27 -10.20 -4.35 23.62
C ALA A 27 -10.82 -3.35 22.63
N CYS A 28 -10.19 -2.18 22.39
CA CYS A 28 -10.64 -1.20 21.40
C CYS A 28 -9.93 -1.33 20.04
N GLY A 29 -9.11 -2.38 19.89
CA GLY A 29 -8.33 -2.70 18.70
C GLY A 29 -7.22 -1.71 18.35
N ALA A 30 -6.80 -0.85 19.28
CA ALA A 30 -5.76 0.15 19.05
C ALA A 30 -4.36 -0.47 19.03
N PRO A 31 -3.39 0.15 18.33
CA PRO A 31 -2.01 -0.33 18.27
C PRO A 31 -1.29 -0.38 19.63
N TYR A 32 -0.60 -1.48 19.89
CA TYR A 32 0.34 -1.64 21.01
C TYR A 32 1.35 -2.76 20.73
N ALA A 33 2.40 -2.85 21.56
CA ALA A 33 3.39 -3.90 21.47
C ALA A 33 3.52 -4.71 22.77
N VAL A 34 3.86 -5.99 22.61
CA VAL A 34 4.22 -6.90 23.69
C VAL A 34 5.66 -7.35 23.50
N LEU A 35 6.54 -6.97 24.43
CA LEU A 35 7.93 -7.37 24.44
C LEU A 35 8.08 -8.58 25.34
N LEU A 36 8.58 -9.68 24.78
CA LEU A 36 8.80 -10.92 25.50
C LEU A 36 10.28 -11.07 25.81
N ALA A 37 10.62 -11.06 27.10
CA ALA A 37 11.99 -11.13 27.58
C ALA A 37 12.31 -12.45 28.30
N ALA A 38 13.56 -12.88 28.17
CA ALA A 38 14.17 -13.94 28.94
C ALA A 38 15.62 -13.58 29.24
N ASP A 39 16.09 -13.88 30.45
CA ASP A 39 17.47 -13.61 30.91
C ASP A 39 17.87 -12.13 30.77
N GLY A 40 16.94 -11.22 31.09
CA GLY A 40 17.14 -9.77 31.01
C GLY A 40 17.23 -9.22 29.58
N ARG A 41 16.89 -10.01 28.55
CA ARG A 41 16.94 -9.60 27.14
C ARG A 41 15.60 -9.84 26.45
N VAL A 42 15.22 -8.92 25.56
CA VAL A 42 14.06 -9.12 24.68
C VAL A 42 14.40 -10.19 23.64
N ARG A 43 13.52 -11.18 23.50
CA ARG A 43 13.64 -12.32 22.59
C ARG A 43 12.61 -12.30 21.48
N ALA A 44 11.46 -11.70 21.74
CA ALA A 44 10.46 -11.44 20.72
C ALA A 44 9.70 -10.15 21.02
N VAL A 45 9.17 -9.53 19.97
CA VAL A 45 8.27 -8.39 20.03
C VAL A 45 7.03 -8.76 19.21
N LEU A 46 5.86 -8.58 19.82
CA LEU A 46 4.59 -8.63 19.10
C LEU A 46 4.15 -7.19 18.86
N GLN A 47 3.78 -6.86 17.63
CA GLN A 47 3.11 -5.61 17.28
C GLN A 47 1.67 -5.96 16.92
N VAL A 48 0.69 -5.33 17.57
CA VAL A 48 -0.71 -5.74 17.51
C VAL A 48 -1.60 -4.55 17.20
N SER A 49 -2.44 -4.66 16.17
CA SER A 49 -3.55 -3.73 15.91
C SER A 49 -4.75 -4.48 15.33
N TRP A 50 -5.74 -4.78 16.19
CA TRP A 50 -6.92 -5.54 15.76
C TRP A 50 -7.88 -4.74 14.89
N ARG A 51 -7.91 -3.41 15.04
CA ARG A 51 -8.68 -2.54 14.14
C ARG A 51 -8.18 -2.63 12.71
N ASP A 52 -6.86 -2.72 12.54
CA ASP A 52 -6.20 -2.84 11.24
C ASP A 52 -6.04 -4.30 10.80
N ARG A 53 -6.60 -5.25 11.59
CA ARG A 53 -6.53 -6.70 11.35
C ARG A 53 -5.08 -7.18 11.18
N TYR A 54 -4.18 -6.69 12.03
CA TYR A 54 -2.74 -6.90 11.90
C TYR A 54 -2.10 -7.39 13.20
N CYS A 55 -1.18 -8.34 13.06
CA CYS A 55 -0.23 -8.71 14.10
C CYS A 55 1.10 -9.10 13.47
N GLU A 56 2.22 -8.68 14.03
CA GLU A 56 3.55 -9.17 13.64
C GLU A 56 4.30 -9.73 14.84
N VAL A 57 4.98 -10.86 14.65
CA VAL A 57 5.91 -11.44 15.62
C VAL A 57 7.34 -11.30 15.09
N ILE A 58 8.12 -10.46 15.76
CA ILE A 58 9.54 -10.22 15.48
C ILE A 58 10.36 -11.01 16.49
N ARG A 59 11.27 -11.88 16.04
CA ARG A 59 12.19 -12.62 16.91
C ARG A 59 13.59 -12.02 16.86
N LEU A 60 14.23 -11.95 18.03
CA LEU A 60 15.54 -11.36 18.21
C LEU A 60 16.57 -12.39 18.70
N ASP A 61 17.80 -12.28 18.23
CA ASP A 61 18.93 -13.05 18.75
C ASP A 61 19.45 -12.50 20.10
N ALA A 62 20.53 -13.10 20.63
CA ALA A 62 21.12 -12.66 21.90
C ALA A 62 21.75 -11.26 21.87
N ARG A 63 21.99 -10.71 20.68
CA ARG A 63 22.51 -9.35 20.45
C ARG A 63 21.39 -8.34 20.15
N GLY A 64 20.13 -8.80 20.10
CA GLY A 64 18.97 -7.97 19.79
C GLY A 64 18.77 -7.73 18.29
N ARG A 65 19.42 -8.51 17.41
CA ARG A 65 19.20 -8.43 15.96
C ARG A 65 17.96 -9.22 15.57
N THR A 66 17.19 -8.71 14.61
CA THR A 66 16.05 -9.42 14.03
C THR A 66 16.51 -10.66 13.26
N VAL A 67 16.01 -11.83 13.67
CA VAL A 67 16.30 -13.12 13.00
C VAL A 67 15.07 -13.72 12.32
N ALA A 68 13.87 -13.24 12.65
CA ALA A 68 12.68 -13.57 11.90
C ALA A 68 11.56 -12.55 12.13
N THR A 69 10.71 -12.38 11.12
CA THR A 69 9.44 -11.67 11.18
C THR A 69 8.34 -12.61 10.67
N HIS A 70 7.21 -12.62 11.36
CA HIS A 70 6.01 -13.34 10.94
C HIS A 70 4.84 -12.38 11.01
N GLU A 71 4.38 -11.95 9.84
CA GLU A 71 3.27 -11.03 9.69
C GLU A 71 1.98 -11.82 9.50
N PHE A 72 0.99 -11.48 10.30
CA PHE A 72 -0.35 -12.05 10.26
C PHE A 72 -1.35 -10.96 9.89
N ARG A 73 -2.24 -11.27 8.94
CA ARG A 73 -3.34 -10.39 8.53
C ARG A 73 -4.68 -11.07 8.78
N GLY A 74 -5.72 -10.30 9.09
CA GLY A 74 -7.06 -10.82 9.33
C GLY A 74 -7.90 -10.84 8.05
N SER A 75 -8.57 -11.97 7.79
CA SER A 75 -9.44 -12.11 6.61
C SER A 75 -10.80 -11.43 6.75
N GLY A 76 -11.19 -11.05 7.97
CA GLY A 76 -12.50 -10.43 8.28
C GLY A 76 -13.43 -11.30 9.13
N ASP A 77 -13.17 -12.60 9.26
CA ASP A 77 -14.04 -13.56 9.97
C ASP A 77 -13.60 -13.84 11.41
N GLY A 78 -12.80 -12.95 12.01
CA GLY A 78 -12.20 -13.16 13.34
C GLY A 78 -11.01 -14.11 13.36
N GLU A 79 -10.49 -14.48 12.18
CA GLU A 79 -9.28 -15.28 12.01
C GLU A 79 -8.14 -14.44 11.42
N LEU A 80 -6.92 -14.82 11.82
CA LEU A 80 -5.66 -14.38 11.24
C LEU A 80 -5.12 -15.48 10.34
N PHE A 81 -4.39 -15.09 9.30
CA PHE A 81 -3.58 -15.98 8.49
C PHE A 81 -2.15 -15.45 8.43
N LEU A 82 -1.17 -16.36 8.32
CA LEU A 82 0.23 -15.99 8.08
C LEU A 82 0.33 -15.39 6.68
N PHE A 83 0.56 -14.10 6.60
CA PHE A 83 0.69 -13.36 5.35
C PHE A 83 2.12 -13.42 4.83
N GLU A 84 3.09 -13.25 5.72
CA GLU A 84 4.49 -13.23 5.36
C GLU A 84 5.36 -13.80 6.49
N SER A 85 6.37 -14.59 6.13
CA SER A 85 7.44 -15.02 7.02
C SER A 85 8.77 -14.66 6.37
N ARG A 86 9.64 -13.99 7.11
CA ARG A 86 11.03 -13.76 6.71
C ARG A 86 11.93 -14.28 7.81
N THR A 87 12.99 -14.96 7.43
CA THR A 87 14.03 -15.42 8.36
C THR A 87 15.39 -15.02 7.83
N TRP A 88 16.29 -14.68 8.76
CA TRP A 88 17.66 -14.31 8.46
C TRP A 88 18.60 -15.18 9.29
N ASP A 89 19.61 -15.71 8.62
CA ASP A 89 20.74 -16.43 9.22
C ASP A 89 22.04 -15.79 8.70
N GLY A 90 22.53 -14.82 9.48
CA GLY A 90 23.78 -14.11 9.19
C GLY A 90 24.94 -14.70 9.99
N PRO A 91 26.17 -14.70 9.45
CA PRO A 91 27.29 -15.23 10.19
C PRO A 91 27.54 -14.43 11.47
N ASP A 92 28.07 -15.10 12.51
CA ASP A 92 28.29 -14.52 13.83
C ASP A 92 29.22 -13.29 13.81
N ASP A 93 30.04 -13.14 12.77
CA ASP A 93 31.00 -12.08 12.57
C ASP A 93 30.47 -10.90 11.74
N ALA A 94 29.20 -10.92 11.32
CA ALA A 94 28.58 -9.88 10.49
C ALA A 94 28.43 -8.50 11.18
N GLY A 95 29.05 -8.31 12.35
CA GLY A 95 29.15 -7.04 13.05
C GLY A 95 27.84 -6.58 13.72
N GLU A 96 27.73 -5.26 13.91
CA GLU A 96 26.60 -4.57 14.57
C GLU A 96 25.38 -4.37 13.65
N TYR A 97 25.49 -4.74 12.37
CA TYR A 97 24.41 -4.57 11.40
C TYR A 97 23.27 -5.56 11.65
N GLU A 98 22.04 -5.04 11.60
CA GLU A 98 20.82 -5.83 11.83
C GLU A 98 20.55 -6.80 10.67
N PHE A 99 20.77 -6.36 9.42
CA PHE A 99 20.60 -7.15 8.21
C PHE A 99 21.86 -7.11 7.33
N PRO A 100 22.85 -7.98 7.57
CA PRO A 100 24.05 -8.05 6.75
C PRO A 100 23.69 -8.43 5.31
N HIS A 101 24.27 -7.76 4.30
CA HIS A 101 24.06 -8.08 2.87
C HIS A 101 24.47 -9.51 2.49
N VAL A 102 25.23 -10.19 3.35
CA VAL A 102 25.65 -11.60 3.19
C VAL A 102 24.79 -12.60 3.96
N ALA A 103 23.83 -12.14 4.76
CA ALA A 103 22.99 -13.03 5.55
C ALA A 103 22.13 -13.89 4.65
N ALA A 104 22.12 -15.19 4.90
CA ALA A 104 21.17 -16.08 4.28
C ALA A 104 19.77 -15.62 4.68
N ARG A 105 18.85 -15.53 3.71
CA ARG A 105 17.47 -15.16 3.99
C ARG A 105 16.49 -16.06 3.23
N HIS A 106 15.41 -16.41 3.92
CA HIS A 106 14.28 -17.11 3.37
C HIS A 106 13.04 -16.25 3.57
N HIS A 107 12.23 -16.13 2.53
CA HIS A 107 11.00 -15.35 2.56
C HIS A 107 9.87 -16.19 1.98
N THR A 108 8.86 -16.45 2.79
CA THR A 108 7.58 -17.03 2.35
C THR A 108 6.50 -15.96 2.39
N ARG A 109 5.76 -15.81 1.30
CA ARG A 109 4.57 -14.96 1.22
C ARG A 109 3.37 -15.80 0.83
N TYR A 110 2.29 -15.66 1.59
CA TYR A 110 1.00 -16.28 1.31
C TYR A 110 -0.02 -15.22 0.88
N ARG A 111 -1.01 -15.70 0.14
CA ARG A 111 -2.17 -14.94 -0.33
C ARG A 111 -3.45 -15.71 0.00
N LEU A 112 -4.57 -15.00 0.07
CA LEU A 112 -5.88 -15.61 0.36
C LEU A 112 -6.40 -16.51 -0.77
N ASP A 113 -5.90 -16.33 -1.99
CA ASP A 113 -6.20 -17.23 -3.12
C ASP A 113 -5.44 -18.58 -3.02
N GLY A 114 -4.65 -18.79 -1.95
CA GLY A 114 -3.81 -19.96 -1.76
C GLY A 114 -2.48 -19.89 -2.50
N ARG A 115 -2.15 -18.78 -3.17
CA ARG A 115 -0.84 -18.61 -3.79
C ARG A 115 0.22 -18.43 -2.72
N ARG A 116 1.24 -19.29 -2.76
CA ARG A 116 2.46 -19.20 -1.96
C ARG A 116 3.66 -18.94 -2.84
N VAL A 117 4.47 -17.95 -2.46
CA VAL A 117 5.76 -17.66 -3.08
C VAL A 117 6.84 -17.82 -2.03
N ASP A 118 7.85 -18.63 -2.33
CA ASP A 118 9.07 -18.73 -1.51
C ASP A 118 10.26 -18.17 -2.28
N ILE A 119 11.07 -17.37 -1.60
CA ILE A 119 12.32 -16.81 -2.09
C ILE A 119 13.44 -17.28 -1.17
N ASP A 120 14.43 -17.95 -1.77
CA ASP A 120 15.62 -18.48 -1.09
C ASP A 120 16.88 -17.75 -1.58
N GLU A 121 17.58 -17.13 -0.64
CA GLU A 121 18.82 -16.37 -0.88
C GLU A 121 19.90 -16.82 0.13
N PRO A 122 20.53 -17.99 -0.06
CA PRO A 122 21.39 -18.63 0.94
C PRO A 122 22.72 -17.90 1.20
N LEU A 123 23.08 -16.88 0.42
CA LEU A 123 24.26 -16.03 0.64
C LEU A 123 23.89 -14.53 0.56
N GLY A 124 22.62 -14.21 0.85
CA GLY A 124 22.08 -12.87 0.69
C GLY A 124 22.30 -12.32 -0.73
N ASP A 125 22.74 -11.08 -0.81
CA ASP A 125 22.93 -10.33 -2.07
C ASP A 125 24.09 -10.84 -2.92
N ARG A 126 24.98 -11.67 -2.35
CA ARG A 126 26.12 -12.29 -3.06
C ARG A 126 25.78 -13.66 -3.67
N GLY A 127 24.58 -14.16 -3.38
CA GLY A 127 24.17 -15.51 -3.73
C GLY A 127 23.28 -15.59 -4.96
N ARG A 128 22.95 -16.83 -5.32
CA ARG A 128 21.79 -17.08 -6.17
C ARG A 128 20.52 -16.69 -5.41
N ARG A 129 19.56 -16.14 -6.14
CA ARG A 129 18.16 -16.02 -5.70
C ARG A 129 17.36 -17.11 -6.39
N THR A 130 16.68 -17.95 -5.62
CA THR A 130 15.71 -18.93 -6.15
C THR A 130 14.32 -18.50 -5.73
N GLN A 131 13.38 -18.48 -6.67
CA GLN A 131 11.97 -18.20 -6.40
C GLN A 131 11.14 -19.39 -6.84
N THR A 132 10.28 -19.88 -5.96
CA THR A 132 9.31 -20.94 -6.26
C THR A 132 7.91 -20.45 -5.98
N GLN A 133 6.96 -20.90 -6.79
CA GLN A 133 5.53 -20.60 -6.62
C GLN A 133 4.78 -21.93 -6.55
N ARG A 134 3.86 -22.02 -5.60
CA ARG A 134 2.94 -23.16 -5.47
C ARG A 134 1.59 -22.71 -4.90
N TRP A 135 0.63 -23.63 -4.90
CA TRP A 135 -0.68 -23.45 -4.30
C TRP A 135 -0.71 -24.20 -2.96
N GLU A 136 -0.86 -23.45 -1.88
CA GLU A 136 -0.85 -23.93 -0.51
C GLU A 136 -1.60 -22.92 0.38
N GLU A 137 -2.62 -23.39 1.09
CA GLU A 137 -3.38 -22.56 2.01
C GLU A 137 -2.48 -21.98 3.13
N PRO A 138 -2.64 -20.69 3.49
CA PRO A 138 -1.86 -20.11 4.57
C PRO A 138 -2.21 -20.77 5.91
N PRO A 139 -1.23 -20.93 6.82
CA PRO A 139 -1.50 -21.21 8.22
C PRO A 139 -2.45 -20.18 8.81
N ARG A 140 -3.44 -20.64 9.59
CA ARG A 140 -4.52 -19.83 10.16
C ARG A 140 -4.66 -20.06 11.65
N LEU A 141 -5.15 -19.05 12.35
CA LEU A 141 -5.46 -19.10 13.78
C LEU A 141 -6.55 -18.08 14.14
N PRO A 142 -7.35 -18.32 15.20
CA PRO A 142 -8.26 -17.30 15.71
C PRO A 142 -7.48 -16.10 16.26
N VAL A 143 -8.09 -14.91 16.27
CA VAL A 143 -7.52 -13.77 17.01
C VAL A 143 -7.40 -14.15 18.50
N PRO A 144 -6.19 -14.13 19.08
CA PRO A 144 -5.99 -14.56 20.46
C PRO A 144 -6.58 -13.56 21.46
N ALA A 145 -7.08 -14.07 22.58
CA ALA A 145 -7.44 -13.23 23.71
C ALA A 145 -6.18 -12.57 24.32
N PHE A 146 -6.33 -11.36 24.86
CA PHE A 146 -5.24 -10.62 25.50
C PHE A 146 -4.46 -11.48 26.51
N GLY A 147 -3.14 -11.56 26.31
CA GLY A 147 -2.23 -12.34 27.14
C GLY A 147 -2.05 -13.80 26.70
N ASN A 148 -2.87 -14.31 25.78
CA ASN A 148 -2.77 -15.68 25.27
C ASN A 148 -2.03 -15.74 23.93
N TRP A 149 -0.72 -15.51 23.98
CA TRP A 149 0.11 -15.38 22.77
C TRP A 149 0.69 -16.71 22.25
N HIS A 150 0.36 -17.84 22.87
CA HIS A 150 1.07 -19.10 22.66
C HIS A 150 0.98 -19.62 21.22
N GLU A 151 -0.19 -19.57 20.59
CA GLU A 151 -0.37 -20.05 19.21
C GLU A 151 0.35 -19.19 18.17
N LEU A 152 0.31 -17.86 18.32
CA LEU A 152 1.09 -16.92 17.51
C LEU A 152 2.59 -17.22 17.59
N LEU A 153 3.09 -17.41 18.82
CA LEU A 153 4.49 -17.74 19.06
C LEU A 153 4.86 -19.09 18.47
N ASN A 154 4.01 -20.12 18.60
CA ASN A 154 4.24 -21.43 17.99
C ASN A 154 4.38 -21.33 16.46
N LEU A 155 3.47 -20.61 15.79
CA LEU A 155 3.54 -20.41 14.33
C LEU A 155 4.75 -19.57 13.91
N ALA A 156 5.16 -18.59 14.71
CA ALA A 156 6.36 -17.80 14.48
C ALA A 156 7.67 -18.54 14.84
N GLY A 157 7.59 -19.83 15.21
CA GLY A 157 8.73 -20.65 15.61
C GLY A 157 9.34 -20.28 16.97
N ALA A 158 8.65 -19.48 17.78
CA ALA A 158 8.99 -19.16 19.18
C ALA A 158 8.19 -20.01 20.18
N GLY A 159 7.80 -21.22 19.77
CA GLY A 159 6.92 -22.09 20.54
C GLY A 159 7.54 -22.72 21.79
N GLY A 160 6.69 -23.36 22.60
CA GLY A 160 7.12 -24.06 23.82
C GLY A 160 7.51 -23.13 24.97
N VAL A 161 7.08 -21.87 24.92
CA VAL A 161 7.38 -20.84 25.93
C VAL A 161 6.11 -20.48 26.68
N GLU A 162 6.16 -20.56 28.01
CA GLU A 162 5.14 -19.95 28.89
C GLU A 162 5.38 -18.44 28.98
N VAL A 163 4.33 -17.66 28.80
CA VAL A 163 4.37 -16.19 28.92
C VAL A 163 3.65 -15.76 30.19
N ALA A 164 4.31 -14.94 30.99
CA ALA A 164 3.75 -14.33 32.19
C ALA A 164 4.11 -12.84 32.21
N ASP A 165 3.32 -12.02 32.91
CA ASP A 165 3.62 -10.60 33.05
C ASP A 165 4.92 -10.35 33.81
N ALA A 166 5.70 -9.37 33.35
CA ALA A 166 6.91 -8.95 34.05
C ALA A 166 6.56 -8.28 35.39
N VAL A 167 7.24 -8.69 36.46
CA VAL A 167 7.11 -8.07 37.79
C VAL A 167 8.30 -7.13 38.06
N ASP A 168 9.53 -7.60 37.84
CA ASP A 168 10.78 -6.86 38.15
C ASP A 168 11.77 -6.89 36.97
N LEU A 169 11.31 -6.56 35.76
CA LEU A 169 12.19 -6.49 34.58
C LEU A 169 12.57 -5.04 34.28
N VAL A 170 13.87 -4.76 34.29
CA VAL A 170 14.42 -3.45 33.91
C VAL A 170 14.96 -3.52 32.49
N LEU A 171 14.35 -2.77 31.58
CA LEU A 171 14.79 -2.59 30.20
C LEU A 171 15.07 -1.10 29.94
N PRO A 172 15.94 -0.75 28.97
CA PRO A 172 16.08 0.63 28.52
C PRO A 172 14.75 1.19 28.03
N VAL A 173 14.45 2.46 28.33
CA VAL A 173 13.18 3.12 27.97
C VAL A 173 13.47 4.40 27.19
N VAL A 174 12.67 4.65 26.16
CA VAL A 174 12.63 5.90 25.39
C VAL A 174 11.19 6.37 25.22
N ALA A 175 11.00 7.67 25.06
CA ALA A 175 9.72 8.25 24.66
C ALA A 175 9.76 8.56 23.17
N ALA A 176 8.66 8.34 22.45
CA ALA A 176 8.54 8.71 21.05
C ALA A 176 7.46 9.78 20.85
N VAL A 177 7.71 10.69 19.91
CA VAL A 177 6.76 11.73 19.49
C VAL A 177 5.81 11.20 18.42
N VAL A 178 6.28 10.24 17.62
CA VAL A 178 5.52 9.52 16.59
C VAL A 178 5.44 8.03 16.94
N PRO A 179 4.39 7.31 16.49
CA PRO A 179 4.31 5.87 16.69
C PRO A 179 5.56 5.14 16.14
N PRO A 180 6.15 4.20 16.89
CA PRO A 180 7.40 3.53 16.50
C PRO A 180 7.25 2.52 15.37
N TRP A 181 6.02 2.23 14.95
CA TRP A 181 5.66 1.36 13.83
C TRP A 181 4.26 1.74 13.36
N ARG A 182 3.92 1.37 12.12
CA ARG A 182 2.62 1.66 11.52
C ARG A 182 2.05 0.36 10.93
N PRO A 183 0.84 -0.06 11.34
CA PRO A 183 0.21 -1.23 10.74
C PRO A 183 -0.06 -0.98 9.24
N PRO A 184 -0.19 -2.04 8.43
CA PRO A 184 -0.63 -1.93 7.05
C PRO A 184 -1.93 -1.14 6.96
N SER A 185 -1.90 -0.06 6.20
CA SER A 185 -3.05 0.81 5.95
C SER A 185 -2.86 1.37 4.54
N PRO A 186 -3.54 0.82 3.52
CA PRO A 186 -3.43 1.32 2.15
C PRO A 186 -3.61 2.84 2.09
N LEU A 187 -3.04 3.48 1.05
CA LEU A 187 -3.24 4.90 0.83
C LEU A 187 -4.75 5.21 0.85
N PRO A 188 -5.24 6.12 1.70
CA PRO A 188 -6.64 6.52 1.63
C PRO A 188 -6.87 7.39 0.38
N PRO A 189 -8.10 7.43 -0.16
CA PRO A 189 -8.43 8.22 -1.35
C PRO A 189 -8.22 9.74 -1.23
N GLY A 190 -8.05 10.27 -0.01
CA GLY A 190 -8.12 11.71 0.22
C GLY A 190 -9.52 12.24 -0.12
N ASP A 191 -9.58 13.36 -0.86
CA ASP A 191 -10.82 13.87 -1.46
C ASP A 191 -10.66 14.03 -2.98
N PRO A 192 -10.86 12.96 -3.77
CA PRO A 192 -10.72 13.02 -5.22
C PRO A 192 -11.70 14.01 -5.88
N ALA A 193 -12.83 14.32 -5.24
CA ALA A 193 -13.80 15.29 -5.76
C ALA A 193 -13.27 16.73 -5.66
N ALA A 194 -12.55 17.07 -4.58
CA ALA A 194 -11.96 18.39 -4.38
C ALA A 194 -10.94 18.78 -5.47
N LEU A 195 -10.34 17.79 -6.15
CA LEU A 195 -9.43 18.02 -7.28
C LEU A 195 -10.15 18.59 -8.51
N PHE A 196 -11.49 18.57 -8.56
CA PHE A 196 -12.29 19.08 -9.68
C PHE A 196 -13.10 20.33 -9.33
N VAL A 197 -12.65 21.09 -8.32
CA VAL A 197 -13.21 22.40 -7.96
C VAL A 197 -12.27 23.49 -8.48
N SER A 198 -12.68 24.16 -9.56
CA SER A 198 -11.89 25.24 -10.17
C SER A 198 -11.68 26.41 -9.20
N GLY A 199 -10.46 26.93 -9.15
CA GLY A 199 -10.06 28.01 -8.25
C GLY A 199 -9.57 27.56 -6.88
N THR A 200 -9.70 26.28 -6.52
CA THR A 200 -9.12 25.74 -5.28
C THR A 200 -7.61 25.90 -5.28
N GLU A 201 -7.05 26.31 -4.15
CA GLU A 201 -5.61 26.51 -3.98
C GLU A 201 -5.01 25.42 -3.09
N TYR A 202 -3.86 24.90 -3.50
CA TYR A 202 -3.09 23.90 -2.78
C TYR A 202 -1.64 24.39 -2.62
N LEU A 203 -0.98 23.89 -1.57
CA LEU A 203 0.47 24.02 -1.40
C LEU A 203 1.09 22.65 -1.63
N ALA A 204 2.03 22.53 -2.56
CA ALA A 204 2.82 21.31 -2.76
C ALA A 204 4.28 21.65 -3.03
N ALA A 205 5.20 20.96 -2.36
CA ALA A 205 6.64 21.20 -2.43
C ALA A 205 7.01 22.69 -2.28
N GLY A 206 6.32 23.41 -1.38
CA GLY A 206 6.53 24.86 -1.16
C GLY A 206 5.99 25.79 -2.25
N HIS A 207 5.29 25.27 -3.26
CA HIS A 207 4.68 26.06 -4.33
C HIS A 207 3.16 26.16 -4.15
N GLY A 208 2.62 27.38 -4.30
CA GLY A 208 1.18 27.58 -4.41
C GLY A 208 0.69 27.19 -5.80
N LEU A 209 -0.30 26.30 -5.87
CA LEU A 209 -0.95 25.87 -7.11
C LEU A 209 -2.45 26.16 -7.06
N ARG A 210 -3.03 26.51 -8.20
CA ARG A 210 -4.47 26.74 -8.37
C ARG A 210 -5.05 25.75 -9.37
N ILE A 211 -6.17 25.13 -9.02
CA ILE A 211 -6.89 24.20 -9.89
C ILE A 211 -7.64 24.93 -10.99
N GLU A 212 -7.54 24.41 -12.21
CA GLU A 212 -8.36 24.74 -13.37
C GLU A 212 -8.92 23.45 -13.97
N VAL A 213 -10.23 23.45 -14.21
CA VAL A 213 -10.93 22.26 -14.70
C VAL A 213 -11.27 22.45 -16.18
N HIS A 214 -10.91 21.47 -17.00
CA HIS A 214 -11.05 21.53 -18.46
C HIS A 214 -11.74 20.28 -18.99
N GLU A 215 -12.61 20.44 -19.99
CA GLU A 215 -13.15 19.30 -20.73
C GLU A 215 -12.08 18.71 -21.64
N ALA A 216 -11.90 17.39 -21.58
CA ALA A 216 -10.93 16.65 -22.39
C ALA A 216 -11.59 15.84 -23.53
N GLY A 217 -12.90 16.03 -23.73
CA GLY A 217 -13.70 15.32 -24.72
C GLY A 217 -14.44 14.15 -24.11
N CYS A 218 -14.71 13.13 -24.93
CA CYS A 218 -15.41 11.92 -24.53
C CYS A 218 -14.54 10.68 -24.73
N LEU A 219 -14.84 9.64 -23.98
CA LEU A 219 -14.26 8.30 -24.11
C LEU A 219 -15.37 7.29 -24.44
N ARG A 220 -15.22 6.59 -25.55
CA ARG A 220 -16.08 5.50 -26.00
C ARG A 220 -15.59 4.19 -25.40
N LEU A 221 -16.48 3.53 -24.64
CA LEU A 221 -16.26 2.26 -23.96
C LEU A 221 -17.17 1.17 -24.55
N PRO A 222 -16.82 0.54 -25.69
CA PRO A 222 -17.66 -0.51 -26.29
C PRO A 222 -17.80 -1.76 -25.41
N SER A 223 -16.78 -2.09 -24.61
CA SER A 223 -16.85 -3.23 -23.67
C SER A 223 -17.27 -2.82 -22.26
N GLY A 224 -17.19 -1.52 -21.95
CA GLY A 224 -17.44 -1.00 -20.61
C GLY A 224 -16.32 -1.30 -19.61
N ARG A 225 -15.18 -1.84 -20.09
CA ARG A 225 -14.02 -2.19 -19.26
C ARG A 225 -12.97 -1.11 -19.39
N VAL A 226 -12.85 -0.29 -18.35
CA VAL A 226 -11.90 0.83 -18.29
C VAL A 226 -10.49 0.31 -18.03
N VAL A 227 -9.54 0.80 -18.81
CA VAL A 227 -8.09 0.64 -18.60
C VAL A 227 -7.51 2.03 -18.35
N ALA A 228 -6.65 2.15 -17.34
CA ALA A 228 -5.66 3.23 -17.28
C ALA A 228 -4.26 2.64 -17.42
N ALA A 229 -3.41 3.28 -18.20
CA ALA A 229 -2.03 2.84 -18.45
C ALA A 229 -1.21 3.98 -19.07
N ASP A 230 0.11 3.83 -19.09
CA ASP A 230 0.93 4.53 -20.06
C ASP A 230 0.57 4.07 -21.49
N PRO A 231 0.24 4.98 -22.42
CA PRO A 231 -0.12 4.58 -23.79
C PRO A 231 1.05 3.92 -24.55
N SER A 232 2.30 4.04 -24.07
CA SER A 232 3.47 3.33 -24.60
C SER A 232 3.59 1.88 -24.12
N SER A 233 2.78 1.48 -23.15
CA SER A 233 2.81 0.16 -22.51
C SER A 233 1.49 -0.61 -22.68
N LEU A 234 0.66 -0.28 -23.68
CA LEU A 234 -0.64 -0.94 -23.89
C LEU A 234 -0.52 -2.42 -24.27
N ASP A 235 0.59 -2.86 -24.84
CA ASP A 235 0.85 -4.26 -25.17
C ASP A 235 1.19 -5.12 -23.93
N ILE A 236 1.66 -4.48 -22.83
CA ILE A 236 2.13 -5.16 -21.62
C ILE A 236 1.29 -4.88 -20.36
N ASP A 237 0.70 -3.69 -20.22
CA ASP A 237 -0.01 -3.22 -19.02
C ASP A 237 -1.47 -2.78 -19.28
N ALA A 238 -2.06 -3.14 -20.42
CA ALA A 238 -3.48 -2.87 -20.70
C ALA A 238 -4.46 -3.79 -19.96
N LYS A 239 -4.30 -3.90 -18.63
CA LYS A 239 -5.18 -4.69 -17.77
C LYS A 239 -6.37 -3.83 -17.31
N PRO A 240 -7.63 -4.25 -17.60
CA PRO A 240 -8.79 -3.49 -17.17
C PRO A 240 -8.99 -3.57 -15.66
N TYR A 241 -9.67 -2.56 -15.12
CA TYR A 241 -10.20 -2.61 -13.77
C TYR A 241 -11.31 -3.67 -13.67
N THR A 242 -11.46 -4.24 -12.48
CA THR A 242 -12.47 -5.25 -12.15
C THR A 242 -13.89 -4.69 -12.15
N VAL A 243 -14.03 -3.39 -11.84
CA VAL A 243 -15.29 -2.65 -11.94
C VAL A 243 -15.53 -2.25 -13.40
N THR A 244 -16.70 -2.61 -13.91
CA THR A 244 -17.15 -2.27 -15.27
C THR A 244 -18.30 -1.28 -15.25
N VAL A 245 -18.54 -0.66 -16.40
CA VAL A 245 -19.69 0.24 -16.65
C VAL A 245 -20.49 -0.26 -17.85
N PRO A 246 -21.74 0.21 -18.05
CA PRO A 246 -22.45 -0.05 -19.28
C PRO A 246 -21.64 0.40 -20.51
N PRO A 247 -21.72 -0.32 -21.65
CA PRO A 247 -21.15 0.19 -22.88
C PRO A 247 -21.73 1.55 -23.26
N GLY A 248 -20.89 2.50 -23.65
CA GLY A 248 -21.33 3.88 -23.86
C GLY A 248 -20.23 4.85 -24.27
N VAL A 249 -20.58 6.13 -24.27
CA VAL A 249 -19.65 7.26 -24.49
C VAL A 249 -19.78 8.18 -23.29
N TYR A 250 -18.66 8.48 -22.66
CA TYR A 250 -18.60 9.12 -21.35
C TYR A 250 -17.70 10.35 -21.37
N PRO A 251 -18.12 11.50 -20.80
CA PRO A 251 -17.31 12.70 -20.78
C PRO A 251 -16.09 12.52 -19.86
N VAL A 252 -14.98 13.13 -20.27
CA VAL A 252 -13.72 13.15 -19.50
C VAL A 252 -13.35 14.59 -19.18
N THR A 253 -13.09 14.85 -17.91
CA THR A 253 -12.64 16.15 -17.41
C THR A 253 -11.21 16.02 -16.87
N VAL A 254 -10.35 16.99 -17.15
CA VAL A 254 -8.98 17.08 -16.65
C VAL A 254 -8.87 18.23 -15.65
N SER A 255 -8.25 17.95 -14.51
CA SER A 255 -7.84 18.96 -13.53
C SER A 255 -6.38 19.33 -13.76
N LEU A 256 -6.14 20.60 -14.10
CA LEU A 256 -4.82 21.18 -14.22
C LEU A 256 -4.49 22.01 -12.98
N ALA A 257 -3.36 21.74 -12.35
CA ALA A 257 -2.78 22.60 -11.33
C ALA A 257 -1.83 23.59 -11.99
N ARG A 258 -2.17 24.88 -11.93
CA ARG A 258 -1.34 25.99 -12.42
C ARG A 258 -0.51 26.56 -11.28
N PHE A 259 0.78 26.74 -11.49
CA PHE A 259 1.64 27.37 -10.50
C PHE A 259 1.30 28.86 -10.38
N VAL A 260 1.05 29.34 -9.16
CA VAL A 260 0.68 30.74 -8.93
C VAL A 260 1.85 31.68 -9.26
N ALA A 261 3.07 31.27 -8.93
CA ALA A 261 4.28 32.06 -9.17
C ALA A 261 4.80 31.98 -10.62
N ASP A 262 4.45 30.92 -11.35
CA ASP A 262 4.75 30.76 -12.78
C ASP A 262 3.50 30.26 -13.53
N PRO A 263 2.61 31.18 -13.94
CA PRO A 263 1.37 30.80 -14.60
C PRO A 263 1.56 30.08 -15.94
N GLN A 264 2.75 30.05 -16.54
CA GLN A 264 3.00 29.27 -17.76
C GLN A 264 3.19 27.78 -17.45
N HIS A 265 3.52 27.46 -16.19
CA HIS A 265 3.71 26.10 -15.72
C HIS A 265 2.40 25.50 -15.22
N THR A 266 2.00 24.39 -15.83
CA THR A 266 0.86 23.57 -15.39
C THR A 266 1.24 22.11 -15.26
N ARG A 267 0.56 21.40 -14.36
CA ARG A 267 0.65 19.95 -14.17
C ARG A 267 -0.76 19.37 -14.20
N VAL A 268 -0.92 18.14 -14.68
CA VAL A 268 -2.18 17.42 -14.50
C VAL A 268 -2.23 16.94 -13.05
N ALA A 269 -3.26 17.34 -12.32
CA ALA A 269 -3.48 16.91 -10.94
C ALA A 269 -4.32 15.63 -10.89
N ALA A 270 -5.38 15.57 -11.70
CA ALA A 270 -6.24 14.41 -11.82
C ALA A 270 -7.03 14.40 -13.12
N VAL A 271 -7.54 13.24 -13.52
CA VAL A 271 -8.42 13.07 -14.68
C VAL A 271 -9.63 12.24 -14.29
N ARG A 272 -10.84 12.72 -14.62
CA ARG A 272 -12.11 12.10 -14.26
C ARG A 272 -12.84 11.63 -15.51
N LEU A 273 -13.14 10.34 -15.56
CA LEU A 273 -14.13 9.75 -16.46
C LEU A 273 -15.48 9.72 -15.73
N ALA A 274 -16.46 10.50 -16.19
CA ALA A 274 -17.77 10.59 -15.56
C ALA A 274 -18.75 9.59 -16.19
N VAL A 275 -19.32 8.71 -15.36
CA VAL A 275 -20.24 7.62 -15.74
C VAL A 275 -21.70 8.04 -15.54
N ALA A 276 -21.96 8.83 -14.50
CA ALA A 276 -23.29 9.37 -14.19
C ALA A 276 -23.19 10.79 -13.63
N GLU A 277 -24.24 11.59 -13.86
CA GLU A 277 -24.36 12.97 -13.34
C GLU A 277 -24.86 12.99 -11.89
N ARG A 278 -24.11 12.35 -10.99
CA ARG A 278 -24.40 12.31 -9.55
C ARG A 278 -23.09 12.41 -8.75
N PRO A 279 -23.11 12.98 -7.54
CA PRO A 279 -21.92 13.04 -6.70
C PRO A 279 -21.51 11.64 -6.22
N ALA A 280 -20.20 11.42 -6.11
CA ALA A 280 -19.67 10.27 -5.39
C ALA A 280 -19.75 10.54 -3.88
N THR A 281 -20.24 9.57 -3.12
CA THR A 281 -20.34 9.61 -1.66
C THR A 281 -19.40 8.62 -0.98
N THR A 282 -18.93 7.61 -1.72
CA THR A 282 -17.86 6.71 -1.29
C THR A 282 -16.82 6.52 -2.40
N TRP A 283 -15.61 6.16 -2.00
CA TRP A 283 -14.47 5.95 -2.89
C TRP A 283 -13.79 4.62 -2.57
N GLU A 284 -13.43 3.88 -3.61
CA GLU A 284 -12.62 2.66 -3.50
C GLU A 284 -11.45 2.70 -4.49
N LEU A 285 -10.36 1.99 -4.17
CA LEU A 285 -9.23 1.86 -5.09
C LEU A 285 -9.64 0.99 -6.29
N GLY A 286 -9.32 1.44 -7.50
CA GLY A 286 -9.50 0.70 -8.73
C GLY A 286 -8.54 -0.49 -8.80
N LEU A 287 -9.07 -1.69 -8.59
CA LEU A 287 -8.30 -2.93 -8.63
C LEU A 287 -8.38 -3.60 -10.01
N ARG A 288 -7.27 -4.18 -10.44
CA ARG A 288 -7.17 -5.09 -11.59
C ARG A 288 -7.23 -6.55 -11.11
N ASP A 289 -7.44 -7.48 -12.03
CA ASP A 289 -7.52 -8.91 -11.70
C ASP A 289 -6.27 -9.39 -10.93
N GLY A 290 -6.51 -10.16 -9.86
CA GLY A 290 -5.47 -10.66 -8.96
C GLY A 290 -4.88 -9.65 -7.95
N GLN A 291 -5.41 -8.43 -7.86
CA GLN A 291 -5.03 -7.45 -6.83
C GLN A 291 -5.99 -7.52 -5.63
N ASP A 292 -5.42 -7.56 -4.43
CA ASP A 292 -6.16 -7.55 -3.16
C ASP A 292 -5.59 -6.43 -2.26
N PRO A 293 -6.40 -5.50 -1.73
CA PRO A 293 -5.92 -4.45 -0.81
C PRO A 293 -5.22 -5.00 0.43
N LEU A 294 -5.49 -6.25 0.83
CA LEU A 294 -4.76 -6.96 1.88
C LEU A 294 -3.31 -7.26 1.51
N ASP A 295 -2.85 -6.94 0.31
CA ASP A 295 -1.44 -7.05 -0.09
C ASP A 295 -0.64 -5.77 0.18
N LEU A 296 -1.32 -4.65 0.46
CA LEU A 296 -0.70 -3.33 0.57
C LEU A 296 -0.26 -3.06 2.02
N GLY A 297 0.92 -2.47 2.16
CA GLY A 297 1.47 -1.95 3.41
C GLY A 297 0.92 -0.59 3.81
N TYR A 298 1.65 0.12 4.67
CA TYR A 298 1.31 1.48 5.08
C TYR A 298 1.47 2.45 3.91
N ARG A 299 0.38 3.15 3.56
CA ARG A 299 0.23 4.10 2.45
C ARG A 299 0.61 3.57 1.07
N GLU A 300 0.75 2.25 0.92
CA GLU A 300 0.92 1.62 -0.38
C GLU A 300 -0.42 1.60 -1.14
N TYR A 301 -0.34 1.53 -2.46
CA TYR A 301 -1.49 1.43 -3.35
C TYR A 301 -1.12 0.63 -4.59
N PHE A 302 -2.14 0.07 -5.25
CA PHE A 302 -2.02 -0.37 -6.64
C PHE A 302 -2.27 0.80 -7.58
N GLY A 303 -1.40 0.95 -8.58
CA GLY A 303 -1.54 1.98 -9.59
C GLY A 303 -1.23 1.44 -10.99
N PHE A 304 -1.60 2.23 -12.00
CA PHE A 304 -1.09 2.00 -13.35
C PHE A 304 0.29 2.63 -13.48
N GLY A 305 1.21 1.96 -14.17
CA GLY A 305 2.57 2.44 -14.37
C GLY A 305 2.65 3.52 -15.44
N VAL A 306 3.57 4.46 -15.26
CA VAL A 306 3.92 5.52 -16.22
C VAL A 306 5.42 5.48 -16.49
N ASP A 307 5.76 5.30 -17.77
CA ASP A 307 7.12 5.05 -18.25
C ASP A 307 7.56 6.03 -19.34
N ALA A 308 6.64 6.60 -20.11
CA ALA A 308 6.89 7.65 -21.11
C ALA A 308 6.44 9.04 -20.62
N GLY A 309 6.11 9.16 -19.32
CA GLY A 309 5.61 10.39 -18.72
C GLY A 309 4.16 10.73 -19.14
N MET A 310 3.45 9.78 -19.74
CA MET A 310 2.08 9.93 -20.21
C MET A 310 1.18 8.89 -19.57
N ALA A 311 -0.11 9.20 -19.52
CA ALA A 311 -1.14 8.30 -19.05
C ALA A 311 -2.36 8.43 -19.94
N CYS A 312 -3.20 7.40 -19.96
CA CYS A 312 -4.43 7.43 -20.73
C CYS A 312 -5.55 6.64 -20.06
N PHE A 313 -6.79 6.99 -20.41
CA PHE A 313 -7.94 6.12 -20.26
C PHE A 313 -8.32 5.57 -21.64
N ILE A 314 -8.60 4.27 -21.70
CA ILE A 314 -8.96 3.54 -22.91
C ILE A 314 -9.88 2.35 -22.56
N ASP A 315 -10.71 1.92 -23.51
CA ASP A 315 -11.47 0.66 -23.37
C ASP A 315 -10.58 -0.54 -23.65
N ALA A 316 -10.74 -1.62 -22.88
CA ALA A 316 -9.96 -2.85 -23.03
C ALA A 316 -9.96 -3.43 -24.46
N GLU A 317 -11.07 -3.32 -25.21
CA GLU A 317 -11.15 -3.81 -26.60
C GLU A 317 -10.48 -2.88 -27.62
N SER A 318 -10.15 -1.65 -27.22
CA SER A 318 -9.48 -0.69 -28.09
C SER A 318 -7.95 -0.69 -27.93
N CYS A 319 -7.39 -1.32 -26.90
CA CYS A 319 -5.95 -1.28 -26.62
C CYS A 319 -5.08 -1.76 -27.80
N ALA A 320 -5.38 -2.93 -28.37
CA ALA A 320 -4.55 -3.55 -29.42
C ALA A 320 -4.44 -2.72 -30.70
N ARG A 321 -5.47 -1.92 -31.03
CA ARG A 321 -5.45 -1.04 -32.21
C ARG A 321 -4.84 0.34 -31.93
N SER A 322 -4.53 0.63 -30.67
CA SER A 322 -4.01 1.93 -30.23
C SER A 322 -2.55 1.86 -29.75
N GLU A 323 -1.87 0.73 -29.92
CA GLU A 323 -0.49 0.49 -29.44
C GLU A 323 0.55 1.49 -29.97
N ASP A 324 0.38 2.03 -31.19
CA ASP A 324 1.33 2.97 -31.79
C ASP A 324 0.91 4.45 -31.66
N VAL A 325 -0.28 4.73 -31.12
CA VAL A 325 -0.84 6.10 -30.99
C VAL A 325 0.12 7.00 -30.21
N TRP A 326 0.74 6.48 -29.15
CA TRP A 326 1.60 7.25 -28.26
C TRP A 326 2.76 7.94 -28.97
N ARG A 327 3.25 7.38 -30.10
CA ARG A 327 4.34 7.95 -30.91
C ARG A 327 3.98 9.34 -31.46
N GLY A 328 2.67 9.59 -31.66
CA GLY A 328 2.14 10.87 -32.11
C GLY A 328 1.82 11.87 -30.99
N LEU A 329 1.85 11.45 -29.72
CA LEU A 329 1.46 12.29 -28.58
C LEU A 329 2.55 13.25 -28.10
N GLY A 330 3.80 13.07 -28.56
CA GLY A 330 4.91 13.99 -28.27
C GLY A 330 5.24 14.14 -26.77
N GLY A 331 4.98 13.11 -25.95
CA GLY A 331 5.27 13.12 -24.50
C GLY A 331 4.34 14.01 -23.66
N LEU A 332 3.31 14.60 -24.26
CA LEU A 332 2.34 15.54 -23.69
C LEU A 332 2.96 16.70 -22.86
N VAL A 333 3.90 17.42 -23.51
CA VAL A 333 4.45 18.69 -23.01
C VAL A 333 3.47 19.86 -23.22
N THR A 334 3.00 20.07 -24.45
CA THR A 334 1.99 21.07 -24.82
C THR A 334 1.24 20.59 -26.07
N PRO A 335 -0.09 20.38 -26.01
CA PRO A 335 -0.97 20.48 -24.85
C PRO A 335 -0.68 19.39 -23.80
N ARG A 336 -1.17 19.59 -22.56
CA ARG A 336 -0.98 18.64 -21.45
C ARG A 336 -1.87 17.41 -21.51
N PHE A 337 -2.92 17.46 -22.33
CA PHE A 337 -3.86 16.37 -22.57
C PHE A 337 -4.45 16.49 -23.97
N THR A 338 -4.99 15.39 -24.49
CA THR A 338 -5.71 15.35 -25.77
C THR A 338 -6.68 14.17 -25.81
N GLY A 339 -7.79 14.34 -26.52
CA GLY A 339 -8.56 13.21 -27.04
C GLY A 339 -7.87 12.64 -28.28
N VAL A 340 -8.08 11.34 -28.53
CA VAL A 340 -7.53 10.60 -29.66
C VAL A 340 -8.67 9.93 -30.43
N GLU A 341 -8.53 9.89 -31.77
CA GLU A 341 -9.30 9.11 -32.76
C GLU A 341 -10.67 8.61 -32.29
N ASP A 342 -11.78 9.13 -32.82
CA ASP A 342 -13.15 8.62 -32.58
C ASP A 342 -13.46 8.31 -31.09
N GLU A 343 -12.94 9.14 -30.18
CA GLU A 343 -13.16 9.04 -28.72
C GLU A 343 -12.57 7.74 -28.11
N THR A 344 -11.58 7.13 -28.75
CA THR A 344 -11.05 5.83 -28.34
C THR A 344 -10.12 5.89 -27.15
N MET A 345 -9.47 7.04 -26.96
CA MET A 345 -8.54 7.28 -25.86
C MET A 345 -8.59 8.75 -25.47
N VAL A 346 -8.45 9.01 -24.18
CA VAL A 346 -8.05 10.32 -23.66
C VAL A 346 -6.70 10.17 -23.00
N ALA A 347 -5.71 10.93 -23.46
CA ALA A 347 -4.34 10.88 -22.97
C ALA A 347 -3.94 12.19 -22.30
N TRP A 348 -3.09 12.12 -21.27
CA TRP A 348 -2.58 13.25 -20.51
C TRP A 348 -1.14 13.04 -20.07
N SER A 349 -0.45 14.13 -19.76
CA SER A 349 0.86 14.09 -19.10
C SER A 349 0.71 13.69 -17.66
N SER A 350 1.56 12.79 -17.19
CA SER A 350 1.68 12.47 -15.77
C SER A 350 2.12 13.69 -14.96
N GLY A 351 1.71 13.74 -13.69
CA GLY A 351 2.00 14.87 -12.79
C GLY A 351 3.49 15.11 -12.63
N TRP A 352 4.14 14.38 -11.72
CA TRP A 352 5.58 14.53 -11.45
C TRP A 352 6.48 13.71 -12.38
N GLY A 353 5.91 12.86 -13.24
CA GLY A 353 6.64 12.08 -14.24
C GLY A 353 6.44 10.58 -14.07
N HIS A 354 7.52 9.81 -14.21
CA HIS A 354 7.52 8.36 -14.02
C HIS A 354 7.02 7.98 -12.63
N GLY A 355 6.27 6.88 -12.54
CA GLY A 355 5.72 6.40 -11.28
C GLY A 355 4.55 5.46 -11.48
N ALA A 356 3.86 5.15 -10.40
CA ALA A 356 2.58 4.47 -10.43
C ALA A 356 1.52 5.42 -9.87
N TYR A 357 0.31 5.41 -10.41
CA TYR A 357 -0.75 6.32 -10.00
C TYR A 357 -2.06 5.56 -9.74
N PRO A 358 -2.76 5.83 -8.63
CA PRO A 358 -4.01 5.16 -8.34
C PRO A 358 -5.15 5.69 -9.22
N VAL A 359 -6.14 4.83 -9.44
CA VAL A 359 -7.46 5.25 -9.91
C VAL A 359 -8.44 5.02 -8.78
N TRP A 360 -9.19 6.05 -8.41
CA TRP A 360 -10.27 5.99 -7.44
C TRP A 360 -11.61 5.84 -8.15
N ILE A 361 -12.43 4.90 -7.70
CA ILE A 361 -13.77 4.67 -8.23
C ILE A 361 -14.77 5.32 -7.27
N GLY A 362 -15.50 6.31 -7.78
CA GLY A 362 -16.55 6.98 -7.02
C GLY A 362 -17.87 6.23 -7.15
N ARG A 363 -18.56 6.02 -6.02
CA ARG A 363 -19.90 5.45 -5.97
C ARG A 363 -20.90 6.39 -5.31
N ASP A 364 -22.14 6.37 -5.78
CA ASP A 364 -23.26 7.06 -5.14
C ASP A 364 -23.78 6.29 -3.91
N ASP A 365 -24.80 6.86 -3.24
CA ASP A 365 -25.42 6.29 -2.04
C ASP A 365 -26.09 4.93 -2.28
N ASP A 366 -26.42 4.60 -3.54
CA ASP A 366 -26.98 3.31 -3.93
C ASP A 366 -25.87 2.28 -4.28
N GLY A 367 -24.59 2.68 -4.18
CA GLY A 367 -23.43 1.88 -4.57
C GLY A 367 -23.18 1.84 -6.08
N GLY A 368 -23.90 2.62 -6.88
CA GLY A 368 -23.71 2.71 -8.33
C GLY A 368 -22.42 3.46 -8.68
N VAL A 369 -21.68 3.00 -9.69
CA VAL A 369 -20.47 3.66 -10.17
C VAL A 369 -20.84 4.99 -10.84
N VAL A 370 -20.27 6.09 -10.35
CA VAL A 370 -20.51 7.44 -10.92
C VAL A 370 -19.30 8.01 -11.64
N CYS A 371 -18.07 7.62 -11.28
CA CYS A 371 -16.86 8.06 -11.98
C CYS A 371 -15.63 7.18 -11.68
N PHE A 372 -14.62 7.33 -12.53
CA PHE A 372 -13.24 6.92 -12.26
C PHE A 372 -12.37 8.17 -12.23
N VAL A 373 -11.50 8.29 -11.23
CA VAL A 373 -10.56 9.42 -11.08
C VAL A 373 -9.15 8.87 -11.04
N ALA A 374 -8.36 9.13 -12.09
CA ALA A 374 -6.92 8.93 -12.04
C ALA A 374 -6.29 10.11 -11.28
N ASP A 375 -5.71 9.83 -10.12
CA ASP A 375 -5.07 10.84 -9.27
C ASP A 375 -3.56 10.83 -9.50
N MET A 376 -3.00 11.96 -9.94
CA MET A 376 -1.57 12.08 -10.22
C MET A 376 -0.75 12.36 -8.96
N LEU A 377 -1.36 12.27 -7.77
CA LEU A 377 -0.76 12.40 -6.44
C LEU A 377 0.05 13.70 -6.30
N LEU A 378 -0.41 14.77 -6.93
CA LEU A 378 0.33 16.04 -7.00
C LEU A 378 0.41 16.74 -5.64
N PHE A 379 -0.57 16.50 -4.76
CA PHE A 379 -0.72 17.13 -3.44
C PHE A 379 -0.62 16.14 -2.29
N GLY A 380 -0.01 14.96 -2.52
CA GLY A 380 0.26 14.02 -1.44
C GLY A 380 1.05 14.70 -0.32
N GLU A 381 0.76 14.32 0.93
CA GLU A 381 1.55 14.77 2.08
C GLU A 381 3.02 14.44 1.83
N ASP A 382 3.90 15.42 2.03
CA ASP A 382 5.34 15.24 1.98
C ASP A 382 5.71 13.94 2.71
N GLU A 383 6.57 13.13 2.10
CA GLU A 383 7.18 11.99 2.79
C GLU A 383 7.69 12.52 4.14
N ASP A 384 7.13 12.02 5.24
CA ASP A 384 7.85 12.01 6.50
C ASP A 384 9.16 11.27 6.16
N ASP A 385 10.24 12.03 5.90
CA ASP A 385 11.61 11.54 5.74
C ASP A 385 11.90 10.61 6.94
N ASP A 386 11.80 9.30 6.73
CA ASP A 386 12.28 8.25 7.64
C ASP A 386 13.60 7.66 7.11
#